data_AF-A0A380E2E4-F1
#
_entry.id   AF-A0A380E2E4-F1
#
_cell.length_a   1.000
_cell.length_b   1.000
_cell.length_c   1.000
_cell.angle_alpha   90.00
_cell.angle_beta   90.00
_cell.angle_gamma   90.00
#
_symmetry.space_group_name_H-M   'P 1'
#
loop_
_entity.id
_entity.type
_entity.pdbx_description
1 polymer ?
#
loop_
_entity_poly.entity_id
_entity_poly.type
_entity_poly.pdbx_seq_one_letter_code
_entity_poly.pdbx_strand_id
1 'polypeptide(L)' 'MLCKEILPLSVYHDMTFFIRHEDETYSRFDESHFQRTFDEKTYLSWLAQVGFKHVETFTDFNIDEHNEDAERLFFIAKK' A
#
# COMPACT_ATOMS: atom_id res chain seq x y z
N MET A 1 -11.64 23.73 -1.06
CA MET A 1 -11.53 22.39 -1.65
C MET A 1 -10.14 22.30 -2.24
N LEU A 2 -9.17 21.71 -1.53
CA LEU A 2 -7.86 21.46 -2.13
C LEU A 2 -8.05 20.38 -3.19
N CYS A 3 -7.64 20.68 -4.42
CA CYS A 3 -7.62 19.70 -5.49
C CYS A 3 -6.67 18.57 -5.04
N LYS A 4 -7.19 17.38 -4.78
CA LYS A 4 -6.37 16.19 -4.46
C LYS A 4 -5.46 15.96 -5.67
N GLU A 5 -4.17 16.32 -5.55
CA GLU A 5 -3.23 16.06 -6.64
C GLU A 5 -3.08 14.55 -6.83
N ILE A 6 -3.37 14.09 -8.04
CA ILE A 6 -3.24 12.67 -8.42
C ILE A 6 -1.79 12.44 -8.83
N LEU A 7 -1.07 11.67 -8.01
CA LEU A 7 0.29 11.25 -8.31
C LEU A 7 0.30 9.90 -9.05
N PRO A 8 1.34 9.57 -9.83
CA PRO A 8 1.46 8.25 -10.44
C PRO A 8 1.47 7.15 -9.37
N LEU A 9 0.83 6.02 -9.69
CA LEU A 9 0.71 4.85 -8.81
C LEU A 9 0.15 5.21 -7.42
N SER A 10 -0.82 6.12 -7.38
CA SER A 10 -1.47 6.57 -6.15
C SER A 10 -2.99 6.47 -6.23
N VAL A 11 -3.62 6.40 -5.07
CA VAL A 11 -5.06 6.25 -4.92
C VAL A 11 -5.53 6.99 -3.67
N TYR A 12 -6.71 7.60 -3.76
CA TYR A 12 -7.45 8.10 -2.61
C TYR A 12 -8.60 7.14 -2.31
N HIS A 13 -8.67 6.66 -1.07
CA HIS A 13 -9.79 5.88 -0.56
C HIS A 13 -10.67 6.81 0.27
N ASP A 14 -11.85 7.14 -0.25
CA ASP A 14 -12.89 7.82 0.51
C ASP A 14 -13.87 6.76 1.02
N MET A 15 -13.88 6.54 2.33
CA MET A 15 -14.63 5.47 2.99
C MET A 15 -15.69 6.07 3.91
N THR A 16 -16.88 5.50 3.89
CA THR A 16 -17.99 5.85 4.79
C THR A 16 -18.40 4.62 5.56
N PHE A 17 -18.32 4.70 6.87
CA PHE A 17 -18.71 3.66 7.81
C PHE A 17 -20.03 4.04 8.48
N PHE A 18 -20.92 3.07 8.66
CA PHE A 18 -22.13 3.20 9.47
C PHE A 18 -22.00 2.27 10.68
N ILE A 19 -21.70 2.85 11.84
CA ILE A 19 -21.46 2.13 13.09
C ILE A 19 -22.78 1.99 13.84
N ARG A 20 -23.25 0.76 14.04
CA ARG A 20 -24.52 0.46 14.74
C ARG A 20 -24.39 0.68 16.25
N HIS A 21 -25.41 1.26 16.85
CA HIS A 21 -25.58 1.40 18.30
C HIS A 21 -26.56 0.37 18.87
N GLU A 22 -26.62 0.25 20.19
CA GLU A 22 -27.54 -0.65 20.90
C GLU A 22 -29.03 -0.31 20.67
N ASP A 23 -29.34 0.96 20.38
CA ASP A 23 -30.70 1.46 20.14
C ASP A 23 -31.17 1.32 18.68
N GLU A 24 -30.49 0.48 17.88
CA GLU A 24 -30.77 0.24 16.46
C GLU A 24 -30.50 1.44 15.53
N THR A 25 -29.91 2.53 16.05
CA THR A 25 -29.45 3.64 15.22
C THR A 25 -28.02 3.43 14.71
N TYR A 26 -27.59 4.27 13.77
CA TYR A 26 -26.24 4.23 13.22
C TYR A 26 -25.58 5.61 13.28
N SER A 27 -24.30 5.65 13.68
CA SER A 27 -23.44 6.82 13.45
C SER A 27 -22.70 6.68 12.14
N ARG A 28 -22.77 7.72 11.29
CA ARG A 28 -21.94 7.84 10.11
C ARG A 28 -20.56 8.37 10.50
N PHE A 29 -19.53 7.73 9.96
CA PHE A 29 -18.15 8.14 10.10
C PHE A 29 -17.47 8.09 8.74
N ASP A 30 -16.90 9.21 8.30
CA ASP A 30 -16.25 9.33 6.99
C ASP A 30 -14.73 9.46 7.19
N GLU A 31 -13.95 8.72 6.42
CA GLU A 31 -12.50 8.82 6.38
C GLU A 31 -11.99 8.95 4.94
N SER A 32 -10.88 9.68 4.77
CA SER A 32 -10.16 9.80 3.50
C SER A 32 -8.70 9.41 3.69
N HIS A 33 -8.27 8.36 3.01
CA HIS A 33 -6.90 7.85 3.07
C HIS A 33 -6.22 8.04 1.72
N PHE A 34 -4.93 8.39 1.72
CA PHE A 34 -4.12 8.48 0.52
C PHE A 34 -3.04 7.41 0.56
N GLN A 35 -2.94 6.61 -0.49
CA GLN A 35 -1.90 5.60 -0.65
C GLN A 35 -1.14 5.85 -1.96
N ARG A 36 0.16 5.59 -1.92
CA ARG A 36 1.03 5.64 -3.08
C ARG A 36 2.02 4.49 -3.01
N THR A 37 2.24 3.86 -4.16
CA THR A 37 3.30 2.88 -4.35
C THR A 37 4.21 3.29 -5.51
N PHE A 38 5.21 2.46 -5.78
CA PHE A 38 6.18 2.61 -6.84
C PHE A 38 6.43 1.24 -7.48
N ASP A 39 7.08 1.22 -8.64
CA ASP A 39 7.59 -0.03 -9.19
C ASP A 39 8.65 -0.64 -8.26
N GLU A 40 8.85 -1.96 -8.38
CA GLU A 40 9.82 -2.70 -7.59
C GLU A 40 11.24 -2.12 -7.71
N LYS A 41 11.64 -1.73 -8.92
CA LYS A 41 13.00 -1.19 -9.19
C LYS A 41 13.30 0.06 -8.37
N THR A 42 12.29 0.90 -8.17
CA THR A 42 12.38 2.11 -7.36
C THR A 42 12.68 1.76 -5.90
N TYR A 43 11.93 0.80 -5.33
CA TYR A 43 12.18 0.34 -3.97
C TYR A 43 13.56 -0.32 -3.81
N LEU A 44 13.96 -1.18 -4.75
CA LEU A 44 15.28 -1.82 -4.75
C LEU A 44 16.42 -0.78 -4.79
N SER A 45 16.27 0.27 -5.61
CA SER A 45 17.22 1.38 -5.69
C SER A 45 17.35 2.12 -4.35
N TRP A 46 16.23 2.46 -3.70
CA TRP A 46 16.27 3.13 -2.40
C TRP A 46 16.87 2.26 -1.30
N LEU A 47 16.55 0.96 -1.27
CA LEU A 47 17.14 0.02 -0.32
C LEU A 47 18.67 -0.06 -0.50
N ALA A 48 19.15 -0.11 -1.74
CA ALA A 48 20.58 -0.07 -2.03
C ALA A 48 21.24 1.25 -1.58
N GLN A 49 20.57 2.40 -1.79
CA GLN A 49 21.09 3.71 -1.39
C GLN A 49 21.27 3.85 0.13
N VAL A 50 20.40 3.23 0.92
CA VAL A 50 20.51 3.23 2.39
C VAL A 50 21.39 2.09 2.93
N GLY A 51 22.02 1.31 2.05
CA GLY A 51 23.08 0.35 2.39
C GLY A 51 22.65 -1.11 2.52
N PHE A 52 21.42 -1.49 2.16
CA PHE A 52 21.04 -2.90 2.08
C PHE A 52 21.71 -3.56 0.87
N LYS A 53 22.33 -4.72 1.09
CA LYS A 53 23.07 -5.46 0.05
C LYS A 53 22.38 -6.73 -0.40
N HIS A 54 21.49 -7.26 0.44
CA HIS A 54 20.77 -8.50 0.20
C HIS A 54 19.28 -8.23 0.35
N VAL A 55 18.61 -8.02 -0.79
CA VAL A 55 17.17 -7.84 -0.87
C VAL A 55 16.60 -8.96 -1.73
N GLU A 56 15.60 -9.66 -1.20
CA GLU A 56 14.82 -10.67 -1.91
C GLU A 56 13.37 -10.16 -1.99
N THR A 57 12.68 -10.48 -3.08
CA THR A 57 11.29 -10.11 -3.31
C THR A 57 10.48 -11.32 -3.74
N PHE A 58 9.20 -11.33 -3.37
CA PHE A 58 8.25 -12.38 -3.73
C PHE A 58 6.83 -11.81 -3.73
N THR A 59 5.88 -12.53 -4.30
CA THR A 59 4.52 -12.02 -4.51
C THR A 59 3.43 -12.87 -3.87
N ASP A 60 2.30 -12.24 -3.53
CA ASP A 60 1.05 -12.88 -3.11
C ASP A 60 1.19 -13.97 -2.04
N PHE A 61 2.08 -13.73 -1.07
CA PHE A 61 2.37 -14.60 0.08
C PHE A 61 3.03 -15.95 -0.26
N ASN A 62 3.52 -16.13 -1.47
CA ASN A 62 4.28 -17.31 -1.88
C ASN A 62 5.76 -16.94 -2.11
N ILE A 63 6.65 -17.41 -1.22
CA ILE A 63 8.08 -17.04 -1.26
C ILE A 63 8.81 -17.58 -2.49
N ASP A 64 8.30 -18.65 -3.09
CA ASP A 64 8.90 -19.29 -4.26
C ASP A 64 8.40 -18.69 -5.59
N GLU A 65 7.53 -17.67 -5.52
CA GLU A 65 6.88 -17.08 -6.68
C GLU A 65 7.13 -15.57 -6.77
N HIS A 66 7.30 -15.12 -8.01
CA HIS A 66 7.47 -13.72 -8.35
C HIS A 66 6.76 -13.44 -9.66
N ASN A 67 5.58 -12.82 -9.58
CA ASN A 67 4.71 -12.54 -10.72
C ASN A 67 4.53 -11.03 -10.91
N GLU A 68 4.77 -10.55 -12.13
CA GLU A 68 4.63 -9.13 -12.47
C GLU A 68 3.18 -8.62 -12.38
N ASP A 69 2.20 -9.52 -12.53
CA ASP A 69 0.76 -9.21 -12.44
C ASP A 69 0.18 -9.40 -11.02
N ALA A 70 1.03 -9.67 -10.02
CA ALA A 70 0.60 -9.89 -8.64
C ALA A 70 -0.02 -8.65 -7.98
N GLU A 71 -0.90 -8.88 -7.00
CA GLU A 71 -1.54 -7.79 -6.24
C GLU A 71 -0.63 -7.24 -5.14
N ARG A 72 0.27 -8.06 -4.59
CA ARG A 72 1.14 -7.68 -3.47
C ARG A 72 2.58 -8.14 -3.65
N LEU A 73 3.48 -7.17 -3.67
CA LEU A 73 4.93 -7.36 -3.62
C LEU A 73 5.43 -7.31 -2.17
N PHE A 74 6.25 -8.29 -1.79
CA PHE A 74 6.93 -8.39 -0.50
C PHE A 74 8.43 -8.18 -0.65
N PHE A 75 9.06 -7.65 0.41
CA PHE A 75 10.50 -7.41 0.47
C PHE A 75 11.10 -8.06 1.73
N ILE A 76 12.22 -8.75 1.56
CA ILE A 76 13.10 -9.22 2.64
C ILE A 76 14.43 -8.49 2.48
N ALA A 77 14.72 -7.53 3.37
CA ALA A 77 15.97 -6.76 3.33
C ALA A 77 16.88 -7.12 4.52
N LYS A 78 18.09 -7.62 4.23
CA LYS A 78 19.09 -8.03 5.23
C LYS A 78 20.25 -7.03 5.28
N LYS A 79 20.64 -6.60 6.48
CA LYS A 79 21.73 -5.63 6.73
C LYS A 79 23.10 -6.29 6.60
#